data_AF-A0A2L2Z510-F1
#
_entry.id   AF-A0A2L2Z510-F1
#
_cell.length_a   1.000
_cell.length_b   1.000
_cell.length_c   1.000
_cell.angle_alpha   90.00
_cell.angle_beta   90.00
_cell.angle_gamma   90.00
#
_symmetry.space_group_name_H-M   'P 1'
#
loop_
_entity.id
_entity.type
_entity.pdbx_description
1 polymer ?
#
loop_
_entity_poly.entity_id
_entity_poly.type
_entity_poly.pdbx_seq_one_letter_code
_entity_poly.pdbx_strand_id
1 'polypeptide(L)'
;EIHAHLPITEPEWLQDGRSLGPPEKANYSNRTIHISPVTPHHRGEYQCAGTNTEGRAPSEPKQLEILYAPRCESVRSSVYGVGRTESVSVTCAIDAYPKTVNFSWVLSYSSKNMT
;
A
#
# COMPACT_ATOMS: atom_id res chain seq x y z
N GLU A 1 -24.47 21.23 11.60
CA GLU A 1 -24.75 20.77 10.24
C GLU A 1 -24.51 21.93 9.30
N ILE A 2 -23.52 21.85 8.41
CA ILE A 2 -23.18 22.94 7.50
C ILE A 2 -23.82 22.59 6.16
N HIS A 3 -25.00 23.17 5.88
CA HIS A 3 -25.64 22.98 4.58
C HIS A 3 -24.97 23.90 3.56
N ALA A 4 -24.41 23.34 2.49
CA ALA A 4 -23.96 24.14 1.35
C ALA A 4 -25.18 24.50 0.49
N HIS A 5 -25.53 25.79 0.47
CA HIS A 5 -26.64 26.35 -0.30
C HIS A 5 -26.27 26.60 -1.78
N LEU A 6 -25.02 26.31 -2.17
CA LEU A 6 -24.47 26.52 -3.51
C LEU A 6 -23.78 25.24 -4.01
N PRO A 7 -23.90 24.90 -5.30
CA PRO A 7 -23.29 23.70 -5.87
C PRO A 7 -21.76 23.78 -5.70
N ILE A 8 -21.17 22.69 -5.22
CA ILE A 8 -19.71 22.59 -5.11
C ILE A 8 -19.08 22.68 -6.51
N THR A 9 -18.04 23.47 -6.64
CA THR A 9 -17.11 23.39 -7.77
C THR A 9 -16.24 22.14 -7.56
N GLU A 10 -15.87 21.46 -8.64
CA GLU A 10 -15.20 20.15 -8.69
C GLU A 10 -14.44 19.74 -7.41
N PRO A 11 -14.80 18.61 -6.76
CA PRO A 11 -14.19 18.21 -5.51
C PRO A 11 -12.75 17.72 -5.72
N GLU A 12 -11.90 18.10 -4.79
CA GLU A 12 -10.49 17.70 -4.76
C GLU A 12 -10.36 16.46 -3.88
N TRP A 13 -9.63 15.45 -4.37
CA TRP A 13 -9.31 14.28 -3.56
C TRP A 13 -8.00 14.43 -2.81
N LEU A 14 -8.02 14.03 -1.55
CA LEU A 14 -6.90 14.08 -0.62
C LEU A 14 -6.55 12.65 -0.16
N GLN A 15 -5.26 12.33 -0.14
CA GLN A 15 -4.69 11.16 0.55
C GLN A 15 -3.72 11.66 1.63
N ASP A 16 -3.97 11.31 2.89
CA ASP A 16 -3.20 11.77 4.05
C ASP A 16 -3.04 13.31 4.08
N GLY A 17 -4.14 14.00 3.76
CA GLY A 17 -4.20 15.46 3.67
C GLY A 17 -3.53 16.08 2.44
N ARG A 18 -2.95 15.27 1.53
CA ARG A 18 -2.26 15.74 0.32
C ARG A 18 -3.14 15.60 -0.91
N SER A 19 -3.17 16.64 -1.75
CA SER A 19 -3.88 16.62 -3.02
C SER A 19 -3.36 15.53 -3.96
N LEU A 20 -4.27 14.76 -4.54
CA LEU A 20 -3.95 13.81 -5.61
C LEU A 20 -3.69 14.48 -6.97
N GLY A 21 -3.81 15.81 -7.06
CA GLY A 21 -3.72 16.57 -8.32
C GLY A 21 -5.02 16.54 -9.10
N PRO A 22 -5.12 17.16 -10.29
CA PRO A 22 -6.36 17.25 -11.06
C PRO A 22 -6.79 15.90 -11.67
N PRO A 23 -8.09 15.71 -11.98
CA PRO A 23 -8.63 14.45 -12.55
C PRO A 23 -7.92 14.00 -13.84
N GLU A 24 -7.39 14.92 -14.63
CA GLU A 24 -6.65 14.60 -15.86
C GLU A 24 -5.27 13.96 -15.58
N LYS A 25 -4.70 14.28 -14.42
CA LYS A 25 -3.36 13.81 -13.98
C LYS A 25 -3.45 12.67 -12.97
N ALA A 26 -4.65 12.38 -12.46
CA ALA A 26 -4.89 11.45 -11.38
C ALA A 26 -6.07 10.55 -11.70
N ASN A 27 -6.04 9.27 -11.28
CA ASN A 27 -7.03 8.29 -11.69
C ASN A 27 -8.36 8.41 -10.92
N TYR A 28 -9.05 9.55 -11.06
CA TYR A 28 -10.34 9.77 -10.44
C TYR A 28 -11.27 10.59 -11.33
N SER A 29 -12.57 10.36 -11.16
CA SER A 29 -13.65 11.19 -11.69
C SER A 29 -14.25 12.03 -10.56
N ASN A 30 -14.98 13.08 -10.92
CA ASN A 30 -15.57 14.08 -10.01
C ASN A 30 -16.10 13.47 -8.68
N ARG A 31 -16.69 12.27 -8.67
CA ARG A 31 -17.21 11.65 -7.42
C ARG A 31 -16.56 10.32 -7.04
N THR A 32 -15.57 9.84 -7.77
CA THR A 32 -15.04 8.48 -7.57
C THR A 32 -13.56 8.39 -7.91
N ILE A 33 -12.74 7.92 -6.97
CA ILE A 33 -11.36 7.52 -7.25
C ILE A 33 -11.36 6.07 -7.73
N HIS A 34 -10.65 5.80 -8.82
CA HIS A 34 -10.39 4.45 -9.31
C HIS A 34 -8.92 4.10 -9.04
N ILE A 35 -8.68 3.18 -8.10
CA ILE A 35 -7.32 2.71 -7.79
C ILE A 35 -7.16 1.32 -8.38
N SER A 36 -6.45 1.21 -9.49
CA SER A 36 -6.11 -0.07 -10.12
C SER A 36 -4.88 0.07 -11.02
N PRO A 37 -3.86 -0.80 -10.88
CA PRO A 37 -3.72 -1.83 -9.84
C PRO A 37 -3.45 -1.21 -8.46
N VAL A 38 -3.85 -1.91 -7.41
CA VAL A 38 -3.61 -1.49 -6.02
C VAL A 38 -2.21 -1.92 -5.57
N THR A 39 -1.52 -1.06 -4.83
CA THR A 39 -0.22 -1.31 -4.20
C THR A 39 -0.23 -0.86 -2.74
N PRO A 40 0.69 -1.35 -1.89
CA PRO A 40 0.75 -0.94 -0.48
C PRO A 40 0.88 0.57 -0.25
N HIS A 41 1.40 1.34 -1.23
CA HIS A 41 1.52 2.80 -1.16
C HIS A 41 0.18 3.55 -1.22
N HIS A 42 -0.90 2.90 -1.65
CA HIS A 42 -2.25 3.47 -1.67
C HIS A 42 -2.95 3.36 -0.32
N ARG A 43 -2.31 2.79 0.70
CA ARG A 43 -2.83 2.85 2.07
C ARG A 43 -2.82 4.31 2.53
N GLY A 44 -3.88 4.73 3.21
CA GLY A 44 -3.94 6.05 3.81
C GLY A 44 -5.36 6.48 4.15
N GLU A 45 -5.45 7.68 4.67
CA GLU A 45 -6.69 8.36 4.96
C GLU A 45 -7.16 9.15 3.73
N TYR A 46 -8.35 8.86 3.23
CA TYR A 46 -8.94 9.52 2.07
C TYR A 46 -10.06 10.47 2.46
N GLN A 47 -10.05 11.66 1.86
CA GLN A 47 -11.09 12.67 1.98
C GLN A 47 -11.34 13.31 0.61
N CYS A 48 -12.60 13.63 0.31
CA CYS A 48 -12.90 14.62 -0.71
C CYS A 48 -13.10 16.00 -0.06
N ALA A 49 -12.60 17.05 -0.69
CA ALA A 49 -12.78 18.43 -0.26
C ALA A 49 -13.61 19.19 -1.29
N GLY A 50 -14.73 19.76 -0.83
CA GLY A 50 -15.56 20.65 -1.63
C GLY A 50 -15.19 22.10 -1.39
N THR A 51 -15.17 22.91 -2.45
CA THR A 51 -15.00 24.36 -2.36
C THR A 51 -16.23 25.06 -2.94
N ASN A 52 -16.78 26.02 -2.21
CA ASN A 52 -17.83 26.93 -2.67
C ASN A 52 -17.49 28.37 -2.23
N THR A 53 -18.41 29.31 -2.43
CA THR A 53 -18.22 30.72 -2.04
C THR A 53 -18.04 30.91 -0.54
N GLU A 54 -18.52 29.97 0.28
CA GLU A 54 -18.43 30.02 1.73
C GLU A 54 -17.08 29.48 2.24
N GLY A 55 -16.35 28.74 1.41
CA GLY A 55 -15.02 28.25 1.72
C GLY A 55 -14.76 26.82 1.25
N ARG A 56 -13.73 26.21 1.82
CA ARG A 56 -13.28 24.85 1.53
C ARG A 56 -13.44 23.96 2.75
N ALA A 57 -14.10 22.82 2.60
CA ALA A 57 -14.30 21.85 3.67
C ALA A 57 -14.02 20.42 3.19
N PRO A 58 -13.21 19.63 3.92
CA PRO A 58 -13.08 18.19 3.68
C PRO A 58 -14.27 17.42 4.25
N SER A 59 -14.54 16.26 3.66
CA SER A 59 -15.45 15.25 4.19
C SER A 59 -14.85 14.48 5.37
N GLU A 60 -15.68 13.69 6.05
CA GLU A 60 -15.21 12.76 7.06
C GLU A 60 -14.15 11.79 6.50
N PRO A 61 -13.04 11.57 7.20
CA PRO A 61 -11.97 10.70 6.73
C PRO A 61 -12.41 9.24 6.58
N LYS A 62 -11.87 8.59 5.54
CA LYS A 62 -12.02 7.16 5.29
C LYS A 62 -10.67 6.49 5.14
N GLN A 63 -10.38 5.58 6.07
CA GLN A 63 -9.16 4.79 6.05
C GLN A 63 -9.24 3.68 5.00
N LEU A 64 -8.29 3.68 4.05
CA LEU A 64 -8.12 2.60 3.08
C LEU A 64 -6.99 1.68 3.53
N GLU A 65 -7.33 0.44 3.88
CA GLU A 65 -6.38 -0.59 4.26
C GLU A 65 -6.08 -1.51 3.06
N ILE A 66 -4.79 -1.65 2.72
CA ILE A 66 -4.34 -2.55 1.66
C ILE A 66 -3.79 -3.81 2.28
N LEU A 67 -4.51 -4.93 2.09
CA LEU A 67 -4.09 -6.24 2.57
C LEU A 67 -3.13 -6.90 1.57
N TYR A 68 -2.09 -7.55 2.07
CA TYR A 68 -1.15 -8.29 1.23
C TYR A 68 -0.52 -9.45 2.00
N ALA A 69 -0.18 -10.50 1.24
CA ALA A 69 0.46 -11.68 1.79
C ALA A 69 1.87 -11.36 2.33
N PRO A 70 2.34 -12.08 3.36
CA PRO A 70 3.70 -11.95 3.87
C PRO A 70 4.75 -12.12 2.77
N ARG A 71 5.74 -11.24 2.76
CA ARG A 71 6.90 -11.31 1.88
C ARG A 71 8.19 -11.07 2.67
N CYS A 72 9.29 -11.63 2.18
CA CYS A 72 10.61 -11.33 2.72
C CYS A 72 11.07 -9.96 2.20
N GLU A 73 11.08 -8.97 3.08
CA GLU A 73 11.63 -7.65 2.84
C GLU A 73 13.16 -7.73 2.82
N SER A 74 13.76 -7.31 1.70
CA SER A 74 15.22 -7.24 1.51
C SER A 74 15.96 -8.57 1.77
N VAL A 75 15.81 -9.53 0.86
CA VAL A 75 16.69 -10.70 0.84
C VAL A 75 18.11 -10.21 0.51
N ARG A 76 19.02 -10.20 1.50
CA ARG A 76 20.42 -9.78 1.30
C ARG A 76 21.12 -10.61 0.21
N SER A 77 20.79 -11.89 0.13
CA SER A 77 21.19 -12.79 -0.96
C SER A 77 20.22 -13.97 -1.03
N SER A 78 19.79 -14.36 -2.23
CA SER A 78 19.01 -15.60 -2.43
C SER A 78 19.90 -16.84 -2.50
N VAL A 79 21.22 -16.65 -2.58
CA VAL A 79 22.21 -17.73 -2.71
C VAL A 79 23.27 -17.59 -1.63
N TYR A 80 23.52 -18.68 -0.92
CA TYR A 80 24.52 -18.77 0.12
C TYR A 80 25.49 -19.89 -0.21
N GLY A 81 26.77 -19.56 -0.41
CA GLY A 81 27.85 -20.55 -0.50
C GLY A 81 28.33 -20.90 0.89
N VAL A 82 28.34 -22.19 1.23
CA VAL A 82 28.68 -22.68 2.57
C VAL A 82 29.67 -23.82 2.45
N GLY A 83 30.81 -23.73 3.13
CA GLY A 83 31.78 -24.82 3.21
C GLY A 83 31.20 -26.05 3.92
N ARG A 84 31.81 -27.22 3.69
CA ARG A 84 31.31 -28.52 4.20
C ARG A 84 31.18 -28.61 5.73
N THR A 85 31.81 -27.70 6.45
CA THR A 85 31.82 -27.60 7.92
C THR A 85 31.41 -26.22 8.42
N GLU A 86 30.91 -25.36 7.53
CA GLU A 86 30.47 -24.02 7.88
C GLU A 86 28.95 -24.01 8.08
N SER A 87 28.48 -23.03 8.85
CA SER A 87 27.06 -22.77 9.05
C SER A 87 26.68 -21.44 8.47
N VAL A 88 25.47 -21.34 7.92
CA VAL A 88 24.89 -20.08 7.46
C VAL A 88 23.60 -19.79 8.21
N SER A 89 23.36 -18.50 8.49
CA SER A 89 22.08 -18.02 8.98
C SER A 89 21.32 -17.38 7.84
N VAL A 90 20.11 -17.88 7.58
CA VAL A 90 19.19 -17.31 6.59
C VAL A 90 18.16 -16.48 7.34
N THR A 91 18.18 -15.18 7.09
CA THR A 91 17.27 -14.22 7.74
C THR A 91 16.29 -13.68 6.72
N CYS A 92 15.02 -13.64 7.09
CA CYS A 92 13.96 -12.98 6.32
C CYS A 92 13.22 -12.01 7.25
N ALA A 93 13.27 -10.71 6.94
CA ALA A 93 12.42 -9.72 7.59
C ALA A 93 11.03 -9.82 6.94
N ILE A 94 10.01 -10.16 7.72
CA ILE A 94 8.66 -10.36 7.18
C ILE A 94 7.94 -9.02 7.10
N ASP A 95 7.57 -8.64 5.88
CA ASP A 95 6.65 -7.52 5.61
C ASP A 95 5.26 -8.10 5.25
N ALA A 96 4.24 -7.74 6.01
CA ALA A 96 2.88 -8.24 5.85
C ALA A 96 1.85 -7.25 6.41
N TYR A 97 0.63 -7.29 5.85
CA TYR A 97 -0.52 -6.65 6.48
C TYR A 97 -1.80 -7.48 6.35
N PRO A 98 -2.48 -7.82 7.47
CA PRO A 98 -2.17 -7.44 8.86
C PRO A 98 -0.83 -7.98 9.37
N LYS A 99 -0.23 -7.34 10.38
CA LYS A 99 1.12 -7.70 10.85
C LYS A 99 1.21 -9.09 11.48
N THR A 100 0.10 -9.61 11.98
CA THR A 100 0.05 -10.92 12.65
C THR A 100 -0.10 -12.02 11.60
N VAL A 101 1.01 -12.70 11.32
CA VAL A 101 1.08 -13.75 10.30
C VAL A 101 1.89 -14.93 10.81
N ASN A 102 1.52 -16.14 10.38
CA ASN A 102 2.26 -17.36 10.67
C ASN A 102 3.13 -17.73 9.46
N PHE A 103 4.40 -18.04 9.69
CA PHE A 103 5.32 -18.50 8.66
C PHE A 103 6.19 -19.63 9.20
N SER A 104 6.69 -20.47 8.30
CA SER A 104 7.57 -21.60 8.63
C SER A 104 8.68 -21.71 7.61
N TRP A 105 9.87 -22.10 8.06
CA TRP A 105 10.97 -22.43 7.18
C TRP A 105 10.81 -23.83 6.59
N VAL A 106 11.04 -23.96 5.28
CA VAL A 106 11.07 -25.24 4.58
C VAL A 106 12.41 -25.36 3.87
N LEU A 107 13.10 -26.48 4.10
CA LEU A 107 14.33 -26.82 3.40
C LEU A 107 14.03 -27.91 2.38
N SER A 108 14.20 -27.60 1.09
CA SER A 108 14.05 -28.56 0.00
C SER A 108 15.42 -28.89 -0.60
N TYR A 109 15.73 -30.18 -0.71
CA TYR A 109 16.95 -30.63 -1.37
C TYR A 109 16.67 -30.96 -2.84
N SER A 110 17.49 -30.43 -3.76
CA SER A 110 17.59 -30.98 -5.10
C SER A 110 18.85 -31.83 -5.14
N SER A 111 18.69 -33.15 -5.10
CA SER A 111 19.77 -34.08 -5.40
C SER A 111 20.08 -33.98 -6.89
N LYS A 112 21.07 -33.14 -7.24
CA LYS A 112 21.83 -33.39 -8.46
C LYS A 112 22.76 -34.56 -8.15
N ASN A 113 22.53 -35.70 -8.81
CA ASN A 113 23.49 -36.81 -8.78
C ASN A 113 24.85 -36.24 -9.21
N MET A 114 25.77 -36.16 -8.26
CA MET A 114 27.16 -35.83 -8.52
C MET A 114 27.83 -37.14 -8.91
N THR A 115 27.64 -37.55 -10.17
CA THR A 115 28.50 -38.54 -10.84
C THR A 115 29.87 -37.96 -11.12
#